data_AF-A0AAD6GLI5-F1
#
_entry.id   AF-A0AAD6GLI5-F1
#
_cell.length_a   1.000
_cell.length_b   1.000
_cell.length_c   1.000
_cell.angle_alpha   90.00
_cell.angle_beta   90.00
_cell.angle_gamma   90.00
#
_symmetry.space_group_name_H-M   'P 1'
#
loop_
_entity.id
_entity.type
_entity.pdbx_description
1 polymer ?
#
loop_
_entity_poly.entity_id
_entity_poly.type
_entity_poly.pdbx_seq_one_letter_code
_entity_poly.pdbx_strand_id
1 'polypeptide(L)'
;MENPATKDHSLPKHEAAPILPHQPLSTAPAAAPIEALNLESNLHTEPIYPKGTEFWFTILALCLILVLGGLDANIVATAVPSITDHFHTVADVGWYSSAFRLCTCAFQFGFAKLYQLFSIKRVFLMSVAIYLVGSLLCATAASSLMFVIGRAVTGLGFAGNLAGCFAVAVQILPLDKRPMINLPIGAVSLAALVFLLTDPPIRREDNLTLAQKIRALDLISNCLFIPSLTALFIALSWAGTKYPWSDGKVIGLFVVFSVLLIAFFFNQYRGGDSAALPFRVIKRRNVIAGFIYTTCTNSMTNVLEWYLPTYYQVVQSRTPGESGYLMIPILVGMMLGLFIHGIGTSMFGYYAPFMVFGSICMPIAAGLMTTYNPHLSLAQVIFFSGFAGFSGGIGFQGSQTAVQATLSAADVNLGIGVILFGQSMGPAVFIAIAQVIFTNELSQSLKHIVSGLTPADLAYHGLGDIKKIVPEQRWDEAVTAIDRSLVRTWYLTVALACTTIVGSLLIEWRSIKQKQS
;
A
#
# COMPACT_ATOMS: atom_id res chain seq x y z
N MET A 1 0.22 79.55 16.85
CA MET A 1 -0.27 78.33 16.20
C MET A 1 0.26 78.31 14.77
N GLU A 2 0.33 77.14 14.15
CA GLU A 2 1.37 76.77 13.16
C GLU A 2 1.59 77.68 11.93
N ASN A 3 2.84 77.63 11.46
CA ASN A 3 3.43 78.44 10.38
C ASN A 3 3.15 77.82 8.99
N PRO A 4 3.01 78.60 7.91
CA PRO A 4 2.54 78.10 6.62
C PRO A 4 3.67 77.65 5.67
N ALA A 5 3.26 77.16 4.51
CA ALA A 5 4.13 76.67 3.45
C ALA A 5 4.89 77.76 2.67
N THR A 6 5.92 77.31 1.95
CA THR A 6 6.60 77.96 0.81
C THR A 6 7.24 79.34 1.01
N LYS A 7 8.58 79.37 0.89
CA LYS A 7 9.29 80.46 0.22
C LYS A 7 10.55 79.97 -0.48
N ASP A 8 10.67 80.38 -1.74
CA ASP A 8 11.78 80.11 -2.65
C ASP A 8 12.88 81.17 -2.43
N HIS A 9 14.17 80.79 -2.45
CA HIS A 9 15.29 81.73 -2.38
C HIS A 9 16.59 81.18 -3.00
N SER A 10 16.76 81.49 -4.29
CA SER A 10 17.97 82.03 -4.93
C SER A 10 19.35 81.79 -4.26
N LEU A 11 20.20 81.04 -4.97
CA LEU A 11 21.65 80.91 -4.76
C LEU A 11 22.43 82.24 -4.90
N PRO A 12 23.57 82.37 -4.19
CA PRO A 12 24.76 83.06 -4.70
C PRO A 12 25.88 82.07 -5.08
N LYS A 13 26.71 82.46 -6.05
CA LYS A 13 27.81 81.68 -6.62
C LYS A 13 29.06 81.72 -5.72
N HIS A 14 29.87 80.66 -5.74
CA HIS A 14 31.28 80.72 -5.36
C HIS A 14 32.17 80.01 -6.39
N GLU A 15 33.37 80.56 -6.58
CA GLU A 15 34.35 80.17 -7.61
C GLU A 15 35.13 78.88 -7.26
N ALA A 16 35.83 78.35 -8.28
CA ALA A 16 36.47 77.05 -8.26
C ALA A 16 37.82 77.00 -7.53
N ALA A 17 38.16 75.81 -7.03
CA ALA A 17 39.48 75.43 -6.52
C ALA A 17 39.99 74.17 -7.28
N PRO A 18 41.31 73.91 -7.31
CA PRO A 18 41.93 73.20 -8.44
C PRO A 18 41.90 71.67 -8.38
N ILE A 19 41.97 71.06 -9.57
CA ILE A 19 42.05 69.61 -9.78
C ILE A 19 43.46 69.10 -9.45
N LEU A 20 43.55 68.07 -8.61
CA LEU A 20 44.76 67.24 -8.44
C LEU A 20 44.58 65.89 -9.15
N PRO A 21 45.65 65.31 -9.73
CA PRO A 21 45.53 64.14 -10.61
C PRO A 21 45.25 62.85 -9.85
N HIS A 22 44.30 62.05 -10.34
CA HIS A 22 44.03 60.71 -9.84
C HIS A 22 45.21 59.77 -10.10
N GLN A 23 45.74 59.14 -9.05
CA GLN A 23 46.59 57.96 -9.19
C GLN A 23 45.76 56.79 -9.73
N PRO A 24 46.26 56.01 -10.72
CA PRO A 24 45.61 54.77 -11.10
C PRO A 24 45.82 53.71 -10.02
N LEU A 25 44.74 53.29 -9.37
CA LEU A 25 44.75 52.14 -8.45
C LEU A 25 45.11 50.87 -9.23
N SER A 26 46.09 50.13 -8.71
CA SER A 26 46.62 48.91 -9.30
C SER A 26 45.53 47.87 -9.55
N THR A 27 45.53 47.28 -10.75
CA THR A 27 44.62 46.21 -11.15
C THR A 27 44.97 44.90 -10.45
N ALA A 28 44.42 44.67 -9.26
CA ALA A 28 44.25 43.31 -8.75
C ALA A 28 43.25 42.56 -9.67
N PRO A 29 43.46 41.26 -9.98
CA PRO A 29 42.50 40.51 -10.76
C PRO A 29 41.18 40.39 -10.00
N ALA A 30 40.10 40.92 -10.57
CA ALA A 30 38.76 40.76 -10.01
C ALA A 30 38.31 39.30 -10.13
N ALA A 31 38.49 38.52 -9.06
CA ALA A 31 37.94 37.19 -8.91
C ALA A 31 36.41 37.25 -8.69
N ALA A 32 35.69 37.58 -9.76
CA ALA A 32 34.23 37.53 -9.85
C ALA A 32 33.79 36.21 -10.56
N PRO A 33 32.49 35.92 -10.67
CA PRO A 33 31.78 35.13 -9.67
C PRO A 33 31.40 33.74 -10.22
N ILE A 34 32.39 33.01 -10.73
CA ILE A 34 32.17 31.72 -11.45
C ILE A 34 31.41 30.71 -10.59
N GLU A 35 31.63 30.67 -9.27
CA GLU A 35 31.00 29.71 -8.37
C GLU A 35 29.53 30.04 -8.05
N ALA A 36 29.16 31.34 -8.02
CA ALA A 36 27.77 31.78 -7.86
C ALA A 36 26.95 31.55 -9.15
N LEU A 37 27.53 31.87 -10.31
CA LEU A 37 26.94 31.57 -11.63
C LEU A 37 26.70 30.06 -11.83
N ASN A 38 27.59 29.22 -11.30
CA ASN A 38 27.39 27.76 -11.29
C ASN A 38 26.35 27.29 -10.27
N LEU A 39 26.09 28.03 -9.18
CA LEU A 39 25.02 27.69 -8.24
C LEU A 39 23.63 27.97 -8.83
N GLU A 40 23.46 29.12 -9.50
CA GLU A 40 22.19 29.50 -10.13
C GLU A 40 21.88 28.66 -11.37
N SER A 41 22.88 28.34 -12.21
CA SER A 41 22.67 27.48 -13.39
C SER A 41 22.25 26.04 -13.02
N ASN A 42 22.74 25.53 -11.88
CA ASN A 42 22.36 24.23 -11.33
C ASN A 42 21.01 24.23 -10.57
N LEU A 43 20.37 25.38 -10.36
CA LEU A 43 19.03 25.48 -9.77
C LEU A 43 17.90 25.38 -10.81
N HIS A 44 18.18 25.74 -12.07
CA HIS A 44 17.19 25.86 -13.15
C HIS A 44 17.33 24.84 -14.29
N THR A 45 18.11 23.77 -14.11
CA THR A 45 18.08 22.63 -15.05
C THR A 45 16.71 21.95 -14.97
N GLU A 46 15.83 22.22 -15.94
CA GLU A 46 14.55 21.51 -16.03
C GLU A 46 14.83 20.00 -16.10
N PRO A 47 14.09 19.17 -15.33
CA PRO A 47 14.27 17.72 -15.37
C PRO A 47 14.04 17.18 -16.79
N ILE A 48 15.10 16.63 -17.38
CA ILE A 48 15.07 16.04 -18.72
C ILE A 48 14.34 14.71 -18.65
N TYR A 49 13.02 14.74 -18.85
CA TYR A 49 12.20 13.53 -18.94
C TYR A 49 12.57 12.73 -20.20
N PRO A 50 12.67 11.39 -20.12
CA PRO A 50 12.90 10.54 -21.29
C PRO A 50 11.74 10.69 -22.28
N LYS A 51 12.05 10.76 -23.58
CA LYS A 51 11.09 10.95 -24.67
C LYS A 51 11.20 9.80 -25.67
N GLY A 52 10.09 9.44 -26.32
CA GLY A 52 10.07 8.42 -27.37
C GLY A 52 9.87 6.99 -26.85
N THR A 53 10.54 6.03 -27.48
CA THR A 53 10.33 4.59 -27.23
C THR A 53 10.78 4.13 -25.85
N GLU A 54 11.86 4.69 -25.31
CA GLU A 54 12.43 4.35 -23.99
C GLU A 54 11.45 4.63 -22.84
N PHE A 55 10.71 5.74 -22.95
CA PHE A 55 9.65 6.11 -22.03
C PHE A 55 8.53 5.07 -22.04
N TRP A 56 8.05 4.69 -23.23
CA TRP A 56 7.06 3.64 -23.37
C TRP A 56 7.58 2.30 -22.84
N PHE A 57 8.81 1.87 -23.18
CA PHE A 57 9.47 0.66 -22.65
C PHE A 57 9.79 0.69 -21.15
N THR A 58 9.68 1.85 -20.48
CA THR A 58 9.80 1.98 -19.02
C THR A 58 8.43 1.94 -18.33
N ILE A 59 7.42 2.60 -18.90
CA ILE A 59 6.02 2.50 -18.43
C ILE A 59 5.50 1.06 -18.58
N LEU A 60 5.76 0.44 -19.74
CA LEU A 60 5.68 -1.00 -20.07
C LEU A 60 6.29 -1.80 -18.87
N ALA A 61 7.47 -1.44 -18.34
CA ALA A 61 8.11 -2.25 -17.29
C ALA A 61 7.41 -2.22 -15.90
N LEU A 62 7.02 -1.06 -15.38
CA LEU A 62 6.41 -0.91 -14.04
C LEU A 62 5.07 -1.63 -13.93
N CYS A 63 4.30 -1.55 -15.01
CA CYS A 63 2.96 -2.11 -15.09
C CYS A 63 2.93 -3.63 -15.11
N LEU A 64 3.84 -4.31 -15.82
CA LEU A 64 3.86 -5.78 -15.78
C LEU A 64 4.17 -6.30 -14.38
N ILE A 65 5.05 -5.60 -13.67
CA ILE A 65 5.41 -5.93 -12.30
C ILE A 65 4.21 -5.72 -11.35
N LEU A 66 3.43 -4.65 -11.54
CA LEU A 66 2.21 -4.42 -10.77
C LEU A 66 1.07 -5.39 -11.13
N VAL A 67 0.92 -5.78 -12.40
CA VAL A 67 -0.03 -6.82 -12.83
C VAL A 67 0.37 -8.19 -12.28
N LEU A 68 1.64 -8.58 -12.37
CA LEU A 68 2.13 -9.84 -11.81
C LEU A 68 2.01 -9.86 -10.29
N GLY A 69 2.34 -8.77 -9.60
CA GLY A 69 2.16 -8.64 -8.16
C GLY A 69 0.69 -8.67 -7.73
N GLY A 70 -0.20 -8.02 -8.49
CA GLY A 70 -1.65 -8.11 -8.29
C GLY A 70 -2.20 -9.51 -8.53
N LEU A 71 -1.70 -10.22 -9.54
CA LEU A 71 -2.04 -11.62 -9.82
C LEU A 71 -1.57 -12.53 -8.67
N ASP A 72 -0.31 -12.44 -8.26
CA ASP A 72 0.31 -13.24 -7.19
C ASP A 72 -0.32 -12.98 -5.81
N ALA A 73 -0.78 -11.76 -5.55
CA ALA A 73 -1.53 -11.43 -4.33
C ALA A 73 -2.93 -12.07 -4.28
N ASN A 74 -3.56 -12.33 -5.43
CA ASN A 74 -4.96 -12.78 -5.54
C ASN A 74 -5.14 -14.26 -5.91
N ILE A 75 -4.24 -14.82 -6.73
CA ILE A 75 -4.33 -16.22 -7.22
C ILE A 75 -4.31 -17.24 -6.07
N VAL A 76 -3.68 -16.89 -4.95
CA VAL A 76 -3.64 -17.76 -3.77
C VAL A 76 -5.04 -17.97 -3.19
N ALA A 77 -5.91 -16.95 -3.16
CA ALA A 77 -7.25 -17.06 -2.59
C ALA A 77 -8.13 -18.10 -3.32
N THR A 78 -8.06 -18.16 -4.65
CA THR A 78 -8.77 -19.17 -5.45
C THR A 78 -8.12 -20.55 -5.34
N ALA A 79 -6.80 -20.61 -5.15
CA ALA A 79 -6.06 -21.86 -4.99
C ALA A 79 -6.07 -22.44 -3.57
N VAL A 80 -6.50 -21.70 -2.53
CA VAL A 80 -6.48 -22.14 -1.12
C VAL A 80 -7.00 -23.58 -0.95
N PRO A 81 -8.22 -23.95 -1.42
CA PRO A 81 -8.74 -25.30 -1.21
C PRO A 81 -7.85 -26.39 -1.82
N SER A 82 -7.34 -26.18 -3.05
CA SER A 82 -6.44 -27.12 -3.71
C SER A 82 -5.06 -27.21 -3.05
N ILE A 83 -4.54 -26.09 -2.52
CA ILE A 83 -3.27 -26.07 -1.77
C ILE A 83 -3.43 -26.83 -0.44
N THR A 84 -4.56 -26.66 0.25
CA THR A 84 -4.85 -27.37 1.50
C THR A 84 -5.03 -28.86 1.30
N ASP A 85 -5.72 -29.25 0.22
CA ASP A 85 -5.92 -30.65 -0.14
C ASP A 85 -4.59 -31.33 -0.51
N HIS A 86 -3.66 -30.60 -1.13
CA HIS A 86 -2.33 -31.12 -1.50
C HIS A 86 -1.37 -31.26 -0.32
N PHE A 87 -1.32 -30.27 0.58
CA PHE A 87 -0.40 -30.31 1.73
C PHE A 87 -1.00 -30.95 2.99
N HIS A 88 -2.28 -31.32 2.99
CA HIS A 88 -3.01 -31.90 4.13
C HIS A 88 -2.88 -31.07 5.43
N THR A 89 -2.88 -29.74 5.29
CA THR A 89 -2.83 -28.78 6.41
C THR A 89 -3.63 -27.54 6.09
N VAL A 90 -4.39 -27.05 7.08
CA VAL A 90 -5.04 -25.73 7.01
C VAL A 90 -4.61 -24.75 8.08
N ALA A 91 -3.80 -25.18 9.05
CA ALA A 91 -3.22 -24.29 10.06
C ALA A 91 -2.45 -23.13 9.41
N ASP A 92 -1.92 -23.40 8.22
CA ASP A 92 -1.09 -22.51 7.42
C ASP A 92 -1.89 -21.64 6.42
N VAL A 93 -3.21 -21.82 6.28
CA VAL A 93 -4.05 -21.04 5.33
C VAL A 93 -3.98 -19.54 5.60
N GLY A 94 -4.05 -19.16 6.88
CA GLY A 94 -3.87 -17.76 7.29
C GLY A 94 -2.50 -17.21 6.86
N TRP A 95 -1.46 -18.04 6.91
CA TRP A 95 -0.10 -17.68 6.56
C TRP A 95 0.11 -17.51 5.06
N TYR A 96 -0.65 -18.20 4.20
CA TYR A 96 -0.56 -18.05 2.74
C TYR A 96 -0.83 -16.61 2.25
N SER A 97 -1.74 -15.88 2.91
CA SER A 97 -1.95 -14.44 2.70
C SER A 97 -1.05 -13.59 3.61
N SER A 98 -1.03 -13.92 4.90
CA SER A 98 -0.43 -13.05 5.92
C SER A 98 1.08 -12.91 5.77
N ALA A 99 1.81 -13.97 5.38
CA ALA A 99 3.26 -13.90 5.21
C ALA A 99 3.68 -12.93 4.09
N PHE A 100 2.99 -12.97 2.95
CA PHE A 100 3.22 -12.02 1.85
C PHE A 100 2.96 -10.59 2.29
N ARG A 101 1.83 -10.33 2.97
CA ARG A 101 1.44 -8.97 3.35
C ARG A 101 2.25 -8.41 4.52
N LEU A 102 2.64 -9.26 5.48
CA LEU A 102 3.59 -8.95 6.57
C LEU A 102 4.93 -8.50 5.98
N CYS A 103 5.53 -9.30 5.09
CA CYS A 103 6.80 -8.91 4.47
C CYS A 103 6.64 -7.67 3.58
N THR A 104 5.52 -7.52 2.87
CA THR A 104 5.22 -6.30 2.10
C THR A 104 5.23 -5.06 3.01
N CYS A 105 4.42 -5.06 4.08
CA CYS A 105 4.26 -3.88 4.94
C CYS A 105 5.49 -3.59 5.82
N ALA A 106 6.17 -4.62 6.33
CA ALA A 106 7.29 -4.45 7.25
C ALA A 106 8.56 -3.94 6.55
N PHE A 107 8.77 -4.28 5.28
CA PHE A 107 9.94 -3.84 4.50
C PHE A 107 9.66 -2.61 3.61
N GLN A 108 8.41 -2.17 3.49
CA GLN A 108 7.99 -1.01 2.68
C GLN A 108 8.86 0.24 2.94
N PHE A 109 9.09 0.60 4.20
CA PHE A 109 9.88 1.77 4.60
C PHE A 109 11.39 1.57 4.39
N GLY A 110 11.88 0.34 4.58
CA GLY A 110 13.27 -0.02 4.29
C GLY A 110 13.61 0.17 2.82
N PHE A 111 12.75 -0.31 1.91
CA PHE A 111 12.90 -0.05 0.48
C PHE A 111 12.73 1.42 0.11
N ALA A 112 11.79 2.15 0.72
CA ALA A 112 11.64 3.58 0.50
C ALA A 112 12.93 4.37 0.82
N LYS A 113 13.69 3.98 1.85
CA LYS A 113 15.03 4.54 2.14
C LYS A 113 16.11 4.01 1.19
N LEU A 114 16.09 2.73 0.81
CA LEU A 114 17.04 2.18 -0.18
C LEU A 114 17.01 2.95 -1.51
N TYR A 115 15.81 3.32 -2.00
CA TYR A 115 15.63 4.13 -3.21
C TYR A 115 16.10 5.59 -3.10
N GLN A 116 16.37 6.09 -1.89
CA GLN A 116 16.94 7.43 -1.66
C GLN A 116 18.48 7.36 -1.63
N LEU A 117 19.04 6.32 -0.99
CA LEU A 117 20.48 6.20 -0.68
C LEU A 117 21.30 5.51 -1.80
N PHE A 118 20.67 4.68 -2.62
CA PHE A 118 21.29 3.85 -3.66
C PHE A 118 20.61 4.06 -5.03
N SER A 119 21.28 3.71 -6.13
CA SER A 119 20.71 3.94 -7.47
C SER A 119 19.44 3.13 -7.70
N ILE A 120 18.38 3.82 -8.16
CA ILE A 120 17.03 3.25 -8.26
C ILE A 120 17.03 2.01 -9.14
N LYS A 121 17.78 2.03 -10.25
CA LYS A 121 17.93 0.88 -11.15
C LYS A 121 18.42 -0.38 -10.43
N ARG A 122 19.45 -0.28 -9.59
CA ARG A 122 20.02 -1.44 -8.88
C ARG A 122 19.06 -1.97 -7.82
N VAL A 123 18.47 -1.08 -7.01
CA VAL A 123 17.53 -1.48 -5.96
C VAL A 123 16.29 -2.16 -6.56
N PHE A 124 15.77 -1.63 -7.67
CA PHE A 124 14.62 -2.21 -8.37
C PHE A 124 14.92 -3.56 -9.04
N LEU A 125 16.08 -3.71 -9.69
CA LEU A 125 16.46 -5.02 -10.26
C LEU A 125 16.65 -6.07 -9.15
N MET A 126 17.18 -5.68 -7.98
CA MET A 126 17.25 -6.57 -6.82
C MET A 126 15.88 -6.95 -6.26
N SER A 127 14.92 -6.01 -6.14
CA SER A 127 13.57 -6.33 -5.66
C SER A 127 12.80 -7.23 -6.63
N VAL A 128 12.97 -7.04 -7.94
CA VAL A 128 12.43 -7.95 -8.97
C VAL A 128 13.05 -9.34 -8.87
N ALA A 129 14.36 -9.45 -8.67
CA ALA A 129 15.03 -10.74 -8.50
C ALA A 129 14.53 -11.49 -7.24
N ILE A 130 14.41 -10.79 -6.10
CA ILE A 130 13.85 -11.37 -4.86
C ILE A 130 12.41 -11.84 -5.07
N TYR A 131 11.59 -11.03 -5.74
CA TYR A 131 10.19 -11.37 -6.05
C TYR A 131 10.10 -12.65 -6.89
N LEU A 132 10.89 -12.78 -7.96
CA LEU A 132 10.90 -13.96 -8.83
C LEU A 132 11.41 -15.21 -8.11
N VAL A 133 12.43 -15.10 -7.24
CA VAL A 133 12.88 -16.21 -6.39
C VAL A 133 11.77 -16.64 -5.43
N GLY A 134 11.02 -15.71 -4.85
CA GLY A 134 9.86 -16.01 -3.99
C GLY A 134 8.76 -16.77 -4.72
N SER A 135 8.34 -16.30 -5.90
CA SER A 135 7.32 -17.02 -6.69
C SER A 135 7.83 -18.38 -7.19
N LEU A 136 9.13 -18.55 -7.48
CA LEU A 136 9.71 -19.85 -7.82
C LEU A 136 9.69 -20.82 -6.62
N LEU A 137 9.99 -20.34 -5.41
CA LEU A 137 9.84 -21.14 -4.17
C LEU A 137 8.39 -21.54 -3.93
N CYS A 138 7.42 -20.67 -4.22
CA CYS A 138 6.00 -21.00 -4.15
C CYS A 138 5.61 -22.08 -5.18
N ALA A 139 6.06 -21.95 -6.42
CA ALA A 139 5.74 -22.87 -7.52
C ALA A 139 6.40 -24.27 -7.37
N THR A 140 7.50 -24.36 -6.62
CA THR A 140 8.24 -25.61 -6.36
C THR A 140 8.08 -26.12 -4.93
N ALA A 141 7.11 -25.60 -4.17
CA ALA A 141 6.94 -25.89 -2.76
C ALA A 141 6.59 -27.37 -2.50
N ALA A 142 7.54 -28.12 -1.93
CA ALA A 142 7.32 -29.51 -1.50
C ALA A 142 6.64 -29.64 -0.13
N SER A 143 6.35 -28.53 0.54
CA SER A 143 5.63 -28.48 1.82
C SER A 143 4.94 -27.14 2.02
N SER A 144 3.91 -27.10 2.86
CA SER A 144 3.21 -25.87 3.22
C SER A 144 4.15 -24.82 3.83
N LEU A 145 5.08 -25.22 4.71
CA LEU A 145 6.07 -24.29 5.27
C LEU A 145 6.98 -23.68 4.19
N MET A 146 7.42 -24.48 3.20
CA MET A 146 8.18 -23.97 2.06
C MET A 146 7.36 -22.97 1.24
N PHE A 147 6.06 -23.23 1.05
CA PHE A 147 5.14 -22.29 0.40
C PHE A 147 5.02 -20.98 1.20
N VAL A 148 4.80 -21.03 2.52
CA VAL A 148 4.74 -19.86 3.41
C VAL A 148 6.03 -19.04 3.37
N ILE A 149 7.20 -19.69 3.39
CA ILE A 149 8.51 -19.02 3.23
C ILE A 149 8.62 -18.37 1.84
N GLY A 150 8.18 -19.07 0.78
CA GLY A 150 8.07 -18.49 -0.56
C GLY A 150 7.22 -17.22 -0.57
N ARG A 151 6.02 -17.24 0.02
CA ARG A 151 5.13 -16.07 0.16
C ARG A 151 5.82 -14.90 0.87
N ALA A 152 6.57 -15.17 1.94
CA ALA A 152 7.34 -14.15 2.66
C ALA A 152 8.43 -13.50 1.76
N VAL A 153 9.17 -14.32 1.00
CA VAL A 153 10.19 -13.83 0.05
C VAL A 153 9.55 -13.03 -1.09
N THR A 154 8.42 -13.48 -1.66
CA THR A 154 7.69 -12.73 -2.70
C THR A 154 7.20 -11.39 -2.15
N GLY A 155 6.65 -11.36 -0.93
CA GLY A 155 6.22 -10.14 -0.26
C GLY A 155 7.36 -9.14 0.00
N LEU A 156 8.55 -9.63 0.38
CA LEU A 156 9.76 -8.81 0.51
C LEU A 156 10.15 -8.16 -0.83
N GLY A 157 10.14 -8.93 -1.92
CA GLY A 157 10.40 -8.39 -3.27
C GLY A 157 9.31 -7.41 -3.72
N PHE A 158 8.04 -7.69 -3.39
CA PHE A 158 6.91 -6.85 -3.75
C PHE A 158 6.93 -5.49 -3.02
N ALA A 159 7.38 -5.43 -1.75
CA ALA A 159 7.61 -4.17 -1.03
C ALA A 159 8.52 -3.22 -1.82
N GLY A 160 9.65 -3.76 -2.31
CA GLY A 160 10.60 -3.03 -3.15
C GLY A 160 9.99 -2.62 -4.48
N ASN A 161 9.38 -3.56 -5.20
CA ASN A 161 8.76 -3.29 -6.49
C ASN A 161 7.68 -2.18 -6.40
N LEU A 162 6.82 -2.23 -5.39
CA LEU A 162 5.74 -1.26 -5.19
C LEU A 162 6.31 0.15 -4.89
N ALA A 163 7.23 0.27 -3.94
CA ALA A 163 7.89 1.54 -3.63
C ALA A 163 8.70 2.06 -4.84
N GLY A 164 9.36 1.16 -5.56
CA GLY A 164 10.15 1.44 -6.76
C GLY A 164 9.32 1.97 -7.92
N CYS A 165 8.11 1.46 -8.13
CA CYS A 165 7.21 1.98 -9.17
C CYS A 165 6.89 3.46 -8.96
N PHE A 166 6.60 3.87 -7.72
CA PHE A 166 6.40 5.29 -7.39
C PHE A 166 7.70 6.10 -7.52
N ALA A 167 8.84 5.57 -7.08
CA ALA A 167 10.14 6.25 -7.18
C ALA A 167 10.56 6.50 -8.64
N VAL A 168 10.38 5.52 -9.53
CA VAL A 168 10.63 5.69 -10.98
C VAL A 168 9.61 6.65 -11.60
N ALA A 169 8.33 6.54 -11.27
CA ALA A 169 7.29 7.43 -11.79
C ALA A 169 7.56 8.92 -11.47
N VAL A 170 8.14 9.22 -10.31
CA VAL A 170 8.59 10.58 -9.94
C VAL A 170 9.70 11.10 -10.86
N GLN A 171 10.60 10.25 -11.36
CA GLN A 171 11.67 10.64 -12.28
C GLN A 171 11.20 10.76 -13.73
N ILE A 172 10.32 9.87 -14.20
CA ILE A 172 9.87 9.86 -15.60
C ILE A 172 8.71 10.83 -15.89
N LEU A 173 8.04 11.40 -14.88
CA LEU A 173 6.88 12.28 -15.08
C LEU A 173 6.95 13.64 -14.35
N PRO A 174 6.58 14.73 -15.05
CA PRO A 174 6.37 16.03 -14.42
C PRO A 174 5.15 16.01 -13.50
N LEU A 175 5.20 16.86 -12.47
CA LEU A 175 4.26 16.87 -11.32
C LEU A 175 2.79 16.97 -11.73
N ASP A 176 2.50 17.70 -12.79
CA ASP A 176 1.17 17.91 -13.38
C ASP A 176 0.57 16.64 -14.01
N LYS A 177 1.41 15.73 -14.51
CA LYS A 177 0.98 14.50 -15.22
C LYS A 177 0.93 13.25 -14.33
N ARG A 178 1.54 13.29 -13.14
CA ARG A 178 1.54 12.16 -12.18
C ARG A 178 0.12 11.67 -11.83
N PRO A 179 -0.89 12.53 -11.55
CA PRO A 179 -2.24 12.06 -11.25
C PRO A 179 -2.92 11.37 -12.44
N MET A 180 -2.63 11.81 -13.68
CA MET A 180 -3.21 11.24 -14.90
C MET A 180 -2.63 9.88 -15.29
N ILE A 181 -1.42 9.54 -14.79
CA ILE A 181 -0.76 8.25 -15.08
C ILE A 181 -0.78 7.31 -13.88
N ASN A 182 -1.14 7.77 -12.68
CA ASN A 182 -1.60 6.87 -11.61
C ASN A 182 -2.83 6.03 -12.02
N LEU A 183 -3.59 6.48 -13.03
CA LEU A 183 -4.78 5.82 -13.56
C LEU A 183 -4.52 4.45 -14.24
N PRO A 184 -3.48 4.28 -15.09
CA PRO A 184 -3.16 2.96 -15.63
C PRO A 184 -1.71 2.54 -15.38
N ILE A 185 -1.21 2.57 -14.13
CA ILE A 185 0.05 1.86 -13.76
C ILE A 185 -0.13 0.32 -13.76
N GLY A 186 -1.13 -0.20 -14.48
CA GLY A 186 -1.47 -1.62 -14.60
C GLY A 186 -1.42 -2.15 -16.05
N ALA A 187 -0.77 -1.47 -16.99
CA ALA A 187 -0.63 -1.97 -18.36
C ALA A 187 0.80 -1.90 -18.95
N VAL A 188 1.35 -3.10 -19.33
CA VAL A 188 2.29 -3.41 -20.44
C VAL A 188 3.53 -4.38 -20.15
N SER A 189 4.85 -4.14 -20.41
CA SER A 189 5.99 -5.14 -20.20
C SER A 189 7.49 -4.69 -19.90
N LEU A 190 8.27 -5.55 -19.21
CA LEU A 190 9.56 -5.49 -18.43
C LEU A 190 10.89 -4.85 -18.99
N ALA A 191 10.95 -4.31 -20.21
CA ALA A 191 12.23 -4.29 -20.97
C ALA A 191 13.24 -3.11 -20.76
N ALA A 192 12.82 -1.83 -20.64
CA ALA A 192 13.80 -0.71 -20.68
C ALA A 192 14.72 -0.59 -19.46
N LEU A 193 14.27 -1.03 -18.29
CA LEU A 193 15.03 -0.83 -17.05
C LEU A 193 16.41 -1.47 -17.12
N VAL A 194 16.52 -2.63 -17.77
CA VAL A 194 17.80 -3.35 -17.93
C VAL A 194 18.74 -2.57 -18.85
N PHE A 195 18.26 -2.15 -20.04
CA PHE A 195 19.13 -1.70 -21.13
C PHE A 195 19.20 -0.18 -21.38
N LEU A 196 18.17 0.60 -21.01
CA LEU A 196 18.00 1.98 -21.51
C LEU A 196 17.92 3.04 -20.40
N LEU A 197 17.50 2.68 -19.18
CA LEU A 197 17.69 3.58 -18.03
C LEU A 197 19.18 3.72 -17.71
N THR A 198 19.78 4.77 -18.26
CA THR A 198 20.99 5.40 -17.73
C THR A 198 20.57 6.14 -16.46
N ASP A 199 21.22 5.85 -15.32
CA ASP A 199 20.89 6.51 -14.05
C ASP A 199 21.02 8.04 -14.25
N PRO A 200 19.94 8.85 -14.12
CA PRO A 200 20.07 10.30 -14.16
C PRO A 200 20.95 10.74 -12.97
N PRO A 201 21.84 11.74 -13.12
CA PRO A 201 22.77 12.12 -12.06
C PRO A 201 21.99 12.58 -10.82
N ILE A 202 22.02 11.77 -9.76
CA ILE A 202 21.26 12.04 -8.53
C ILE A 202 21.99 13.12 -7.72
N ARG A 203 21.25 14.15 -7.29
CA ARG A 203 21.80 15.25 -6.48
C ARG A 203 22.32 14.73 -5.12
N ARG A 204 23.53 15.20 -4.76
CA ARG A 204 24.13 15.32 -3.41
C ARG A 204 24.61 14.07 -2.63
N GLU A 205 24.12 12.85 -2.83
CA GLU A 205 24.45 11.72 -1.92
C GLU A 205 25.51 10.70 -2.39
N ASP A 206 26.14 10.90 -3.55
CA ASP A 206 27.23 10.02 -4.00
C ASP A 206 28.52 10.15 -3.16
N ASN A 207 28.66 11.23 -2.39
CA ASN A 207 29.79 11.45 -1.48
C ASN A 207 29.67 10.69 -0.14
N LEU A 208 28.58 9.95 0.11
CA LEU A 208 28.42 9.16 1.34
C LEU A 208 29.13 7.80 1.22
N THR A 209 30.05 7.53 2.15
CA THR A 209 30.68 6.21 2.29
C THR A 209 29.65 5.11 2.55
N LEU A 210 29.95 3.87 2.18
CA LEU A 210 29.05 2.73 2.40
C LEU A 210 28.62 2.60 3.88
N ALA A 211 29.52 2.89 4.82
CA ALA A 211 29.22 2.89 6.26
C ALA A 211 28.20 3.99 6.65
N GLN A 212 28.26 5.17 6.03
CA GLN A 212 27.26 6.24 6.23
C GLN A 212 25.91 5.84 5.62
N LYS A 213 25.90 5.27 4.40
CA LYS A 213 24.66 4.76 3.76
C LYS A 213 24.00 3.65 4.60
N ILE A 214 24.78 2.73 5.17
CA ILE A 214 24.28 1.68 6.08
C ILE A 214 23.71 2.28 7.39
N ARG A 215 24.33 3.33 7.95
CA ARG A 215 23.77 4.03 9.13
C ARG A 215 22.46 4.77 8.80
N ALA A 216 22.32 5.31 7.59
CA ALA A 216 21.12 6.04 7.16
C ALA A 216 19.88 5.13 6.96
N LEU A 217 20.08 3.83 6.74
CA LEU A 217 19.01 2.83 6.54
C LEU A 217 18.09 2.58 7.75
N ASP A 218 18.34 3.23 8.90
CA ASP A 218 17.51 3.13 10.12
C ASP A 218 17.30 1.67 10.57
N LEU A 219 18.39 0.89 10.53
CA LEU A 219 18.39 -0.54 10.82
C LEU A 219 17.82 -0.86 12.21
N ILE A 220 18.07 -0.01 13.21
CA ILE A 220 17.53 -0.16 14.57
C ILE A 220 16.00 -0.17 14.52
N SER A 221 15.39 0.75 13.78
CA SER A 221 13.93 0.81 13.66
C SER A 221 13.37 -0.38 12.90
N ASN A 222 14.05 -0.85 11.85
CA ASN A 222 13.63 -2.09 11.15
C ASN A 222 13.73 -3.32 12.08
N CYS A 223 14.79 -3.43 12.89
CA CYS A 223 14.97 -4.49 13.89
C CYS A 223 13.96 -4.45 15.04
N LEU A 224 13.33 -3.31 15.32
CA LEU A 224 12.21 -3.21 16.27
C LEU A 224 10.86 -3.47 15.60
N PHE A 225 10.65 -2.90 14.40
CA PHE A 225 9.38 -2.89 13.70
C PHE A 225 9.01 -4.25 13.10
N ILE A 226 9.96 -4.92 12.42
CA ILE A 226 9.68 -6.20 11.75
C ILE A 226 9.29 -7.27 12.78
N PRO A 227 10.03 -7.50 13.89
CA PRO A 227 9.62 -8.49 14.89
C PRO A 227 8.38 -8.08 15.68
N SER A 228 8.14 -6.77 15.87
CA SER A 228 6.89 -6.27 16.45
C SER A 228 5.68 -6.70 15.62
N LEU A 229 5.69 -6.39 14.31
CA LEU A 229 4.62 -6.80 13.40
C LEU A 229 4.49 -8.33 13.35
N THR A 230 5.59 -9.07 13.19
CA THR A 230 5.56 -10.54 13.21
C THR A 230 4.90 -11.09 14.47
N ALA A 231 5.19 -10.53 15.65
CA ALA A 231 4.55 -10.94 16.90
C ALA A 231 3.03 -10.69 16.90
N LEU A 232 2.56 -9.55 16.37
CA LEU A 232 1.13 -9.26 16.18
C LEU A 232 0.46 -10.28 15.25
N PHE A 233 1.08 -10.62 14.12
CA PHE A 233 0.51 -11.57 13.16
C PHE A 233 0.47 -12.99 13.71
N ILE A 234 1.51 -13.44 14.42
CA ILE A 234 1.48 -14.75 15.10
C ILE A 234 0.39 -14.76 16.18
N ALA A 235 0.28 -13.69 16.98
CA ALA A 235 -0.76 -13.59 18.01
C ALA A 235 -2.17 -13.70 17.41
N LEU A 236 -2.49 -12.90 16.40
CA LEU A 236 -3.79 -12.91 15.72
C LEU A 236 -4.07 -14.23 14.97
N SER A 237 -3.05 -14.86 14.39
CA SER A 237 -3.20 -16.13 13.68
C SER A 237 -3.49 -17.30 14.61
N TRP A 238 -2.94 -17.30 15.83
CA TRP A 238 -3.07 -18.40 16.80
C TRP A 238 -4.19 -18.20 17.82
N ALA A 239 -4.59 -16.97 18.10
CA ALA A 239 -5.60 -16.65 19.11
C ALA A 239 -7.00 -17.14 18.71
N GLY A 240 -7.61 -17.99 19.53
CA GLY A 240 -8.94 -18.54 19.29
C GLY A 240 -9.01 -19.63 18.21
N THR A 241 -7.90 -19.92 17.52
CA THR A 241 -7.79 -20.99 16.50
C THR A 241 -6.93 -22.15 17.01
N LYS A 242 -5.70 -21.86 17.44
CA LYS A 242 -4.71 -22.85 17.92
C LYS A 242 -4.55 -22.83 19.43
N TYR A 243 -4.61 -21.65 20.04
CA TYR A 243 -4.54 -21.47 21.48
C TYR A 243 -5.70 -20.58 21.97
N PRO A 244 -6.24 -20.82 23.18
CA PRO A 244 -7.18 -19.90 23.80
C PRO A 244 -6.61 -18.48 23.91
N TRP A 245 -7.48 -17.47 23.88
CA TRP A 245 -7.08 -16.06 24.09
C TRP A 245 -6.36 -15.80 25.42
N SER A 246 -6.60 -16.66 26.42
CA SER A 246 -5.95 -16.63 27.74
C SER A 246 -4.62 -17.39 27.81
N ASP A 247 -4.16 -18.05 26.75
CA ASP A 247 -2.88 -18.77 26.73
C ASP A 247 -1.70 -17.77 26.83
N GLY A 248 -0.75 -18.05 27.74
CA GLY A 248 0.43 -17.22 27.94
C GLY A 248 1.27 -17.00 26.68
N LYS A 249 1.20 -17.89 25.68
CA LYS A 249 1.85 -17.69 24.37
C LYS A 249 1.19 -16.56 23.57
N VAL A 250 -0.14 -16.49 23.56
CA VAL A 250 -0.91 -15.45 22.85
C VAL A 250 -0.71 -14.11 23.54
N ILE A 251 -0.89 -14.06 24.87
CA ILE A 251 -0.68 -12.85 25.67
C ILE A 251 0.77 -12.38 25.56
N GLY A 252 1.74 -13.29 25.65
CA GLY A 252 3.16 -12.99 25.51
C GLY A 252 3.52 -12.35 24.17
N LEU A 253 2.93 -12.83 23.05
CA LEU A 253 3.14 -12.22 21.73
C LEU A 253 2.54 -10.80 21.64
N PHE A 254 1.35 -10.55 22.21
CA PHE A 254 0.79 -9.20 22.29
C PHE A 254 1.62 -8.26 23.16
N VAL A 255 2.22 -8.74 24.25
CA VAL A 255 3.17 -7.98 25.08
C VAL A 255 4.45 -7.67 24.29
N VAL A 256 5.04 -8.66 23.60
CA VAL A 256 6.23 -8.45 22.75
C VAL A 256 5.95 -7.44 21.65
N PHE A 257 4.81 -7.55 20.95
CA PHE A 257 4.35 -6.56 19.97
C PHE A 257 4.30 -5.16 20.58
N SER A 258 3.62 -5.01 21.73
CA SER A 258 3.42 -3.72 22.41
C SER A 258 4.75 -3.09 22.84
N VAL A 259 5.63 -3.86 23.48
CA VAL A 259 6.95 -3.40 23.95
C VAL A 259 7.83 -2.97 22.77
N LEU A 260 7.91 -3.79 21.71
CA LEU A 260 8.71 -3.46 20.53
C LEU A 260 8.13 -2.29 19.72
N LEU A 261 6.81 -2.14 19.67
CA LEU A 261 6.16 -1.01 18.99
C LEU A 261 6.37 0.30 19.76
N ILE A 262 6.29 0.27 21.10
CA ILE A 262 6.62 1.41 21.95
C ILE A 262 8.09 1.79 21.79
N ALA A 263 9.00 0.81 21.80
CA ALA A 263 10.43 1.03 21.55
C ALA A 263 10.69 1.63 20.15
N PHE A 264 10.00 1.14 19.12
CA PHE A 264 10.05 1.70 17.78
C PHE A 264 9.60 3.16 17.75
N PHE A 265 8.42 3.48 18.29
CA PHE A 265 7.93 4.87 18.33
C PHE A 265 8.83 5.80 19.16
N PHE A 266 9.42 5.30 20.25
CA PHE A 266 10.42 6.05 21.02
C PHE A 266 11.70 6.31 20.20
N ASN A 267 12.18 5.32 19.44
CA ASN A 267 13.33 5.50 18.56
C ASN A 267 13.03 6.49 17.41
N GLN A 268 11.85 6.39 16.79
CA GLN A 268 11.39 7.34 15.77
C GLN A 268 11.23 8.77 16.34
N TYR A 269 10.77 8.90 17.59
CA TYR A 269 10.65 10.20 18.25
C TYR A 269 12.04 10.82 18.50
N ARG A 270 13.00 10.02 18.98
CA ARG A 270 14.39 10.44 19.17
C ARG A 270 15.11 10.74 17.84
N GLY A 271 14.72 10.09 16.75
CA GLY A 271 15.31 10.27 15.41
C GLY A 271 14.94 11.57 14.69
N GLY A 272 13.91 12.30 15.17
CA GLY A 272 13.52 13.60 14.62
C GLY A 272 13.23 13.57 13.12
N ASP A 273 13.93 14.40 12.34
CA ASP A 273 13.80 14.48 10.88
C ASP A 273 14.58 13.40 10.12
N SER A 274 15.50 12.68 10.75
CA SER A 274 16.23 11.55 10.14
C SER A 274 15.48 10.20 10.29
N ALA A 275 14.44 10.18 11.12
CA ALA A 275 13.56 9.03 11.35
C ALA A 275 12.92 8.54 10.04
N ALA A 276 12.73 7.24 9.88
CA ALA A 276 11.99 6.69 8.73
C ALA A 276 10.53 7.18 8.64
N LEU A 277 9.94 7.55 9.77
CA LEU A 277 8.57 8.03 9.92
C LEU A 277 8.53 9.29 10.81
N PRO A 278 8.86 10.48 10.27
CA PRO A 278 8.83 11.71 11.04
C PRO A 278 7.41 12.02 11.53
N PHE A 279 7.25 12.22 12.85
CA PHE A 279 5.95 12.52 13.47
C PHE A 279 5.27 13.77 12.87
N ARG A 280 6.03 14.71 12.30
CA ARG A 280 5.50 15.88 11.58
C ARG A 280 4.72 15.53 10.31
N VAL A 281 5.01 14.39 9.67
CA VAL A 281 4.27 13.88 8.51
C VAL A 281 3.06 13.08 8.98
N ILE A 282 3.24 12.15 9.94
CA ILE A 282 2.14 11.34 10.48
C ILE A 282 1.03 12.21 11.07
N LYS A 283 1.35 13.30 11.79
CA LYS A 283 0.36 14.19 12.41
C LYS A 283 -0.42 15.06 11.41
N ARG A 284 -0.14 15.01 10.10
CA ARG A 284 -0.92 15.77 9.09
C ARG A 284 -2.30 15.15 8.92
N ARG A 285 -3.34 15.98 9.03
CA ARG A 285 -4.77 15.61 8.87
C ARG A 285 -5.01 14.65 7.69
N ASN A 286 -4.53 15.00 6.49
CA ASN A 286 -4.76 14.20 5.29
C ASN A 286 -4.01 12.86 5.28
N VAL A 287 -2.88 12.75 5.99
CA VAL A 287 -2.14 11.49 6.15
C VAL A 287 -2.89 10.55 7.10
N ILE A 288 -3.37 11.05 8.25
CA ILE A 288 -4.18 10.24 9.19
C ILE A 288 -5.50 9.81 8.54
N ALA A 289 -6.21 10.75 7.93
CA ALA A 289 -7.51 10.52 7.30
C ALA A 289 -7.39 9.53 6.12
N GLY A 290 -6.39 9.72 5.25
CA GLY A 290 -6.06 8.78 4.17
C GLY A 290 -5.60 7.41 4.68
N PHE A 291 -4.87 7.35 5.80
CA PHE A 291 -4.46 6.08 6.41
C PHE A 291 -5.67 5.29 6.92
N ILE A 292 -6.57 5.92 7.68
CA ILE A 292 -7.82 5.29 8.15
C ILE A 292 -8.65 4.81 6.97
N TYR A 293 -8.88 5.69 5.99
CA TYR A 293 -9.64 5.38 4.79
C TYR A 293 -9.06 4.16 4.06
N THR A 294 -7.79 4.24 3.67
CA THR A 294 -7.16 3.24 2.80
C THR A 294 -7.02 1.89 3.50
N THR A 295 -6.75 1.89 4.81
CA THR A 295 -6.71 0.68 5.64
C THR A 295 -8.08 0.00 5.62
N CYS A 296 -9.16 0.74 5.90
CA CYS A 296 -10.52 0.19 5.92
C CYS A 296 -10.98 -0.29 4.54
N THR A 297 -10.74 0.50 3.48
CA THR A 297 -11.10 0.14 2.10
C THR A 297 -10.37 -1.10 1.62
N ASN A 298 -9.03 -1.16 1.78
CA ASN A 298 -8.28 -2.34 1.37
C ASN A 298 -8.71 -3.57 2.17
N SER A 299 -8.89 -3.43 3.49
CA SER A 299 -9.28 -4.55 4.35
C SER A 299 -10.64 -5.13 3.98
N MET A 300 -11.63 -4.27 3.70
CA MET A 300 -12.96 -4.69 3.25
C MET A 300 -12.89 -5.48 1.94
N THR A 301 -12.22 -4.94 0.91
CA THR A 301 -12.12 -5.60 -0.40
C THR A 301 -11.35 -6.91 -0.31
N ASN A 302 -10.20 -6.93 0.37
CA ASN A 302 -9.33 -8.11 0.42
C ASN A 302 -9.91 -9.24 1.30
N VAL A 303 -10.69 -8.93 2.36
CA VAL A 303 -11.41 -9.96 3.12
C VAL A 303 -12.55 -10.57 2.31
N LEU A 304 -13.27 -9.78 1.50
CA LEU A 304 -14.25 -10.32 0.55
C LEU A 304 -13.55 -11.24 -0.47
N GLU A 305 -12.49 -10.75 -1.13
CA GLU A 305 -11.73 -11.51 -2.14
C GLU A 305 -11.10 -12.80 -1.61
N TRP A 306 -10.73 -12.85 -0.33
CA TRP A 306 -10.16 -14.05 0.29
C TRP A 306 -11.19 -15.17 0.51
N TYR A 307 -12.42 -14.82 0.91
CA TYR A 307 -13.46 -15.80 1.27
C TYR A 307 -14.45 -16.11 0.15
N LEU A 308 -14.61 -15.21 -0.84
CA LEU A 308 -15.54 -15.39 -1.95
C LEU A 308 -15.22 -16.61 -2.84
N PRO A 309 -13.95 -16.96 -3.13
CA PRO A 309 -13.63 -18.22 -3.81
C PRO A 309 -13.99 -19.46 -3.00
N THR A 310 -13.80 -19.42 -1.68
CA THR A 310 -14.22 -20.51 -0.77
C THR A 310 -15.73 -20.71 -0.83
N TYR A 311 -16.52 -19.63 -0.87
CA TYR A 311 -17.97 -19.70 -1.05
C TYR A 311 -18.34 -20.41 -2.36
N TYR A 312 -17.77 -19.99 -3.50
CA TYR A 312 -18.08 -20.62 -4.79
C TYR A 312 -17.68 -22.10 -4.83
N GLN A 313 -16.51 -22.46 -4.30
CA GLN A 313 -16.02 -23.84 -4.36
C GLN A 313 -16.72 -24.78 -3.37
N VAL A 314 -16.98 -24.33 -2.14
CA VAL A 314 -17.50 -25.20 -1.07
C VAL A 314 -19.03 -25.16 -0.98
N VAL A 315 -19.65 -23.98 -1.15
CA VAL A 315 -21.12 -23.82 -1.04
C VAL A 315 -21.80 -24.06 -2.38
N GLN A 316 -21.28 -23.49 -3.48
CA GLN A 316 -21.87 -23.69 -4.82
C GLN A 316 -21.27 -24.89 -5.58
N SER A 317 -20.36 -25.66 -4.96
CA SER A 317 -19.69 -26.83 -5.57
C SER A 317 -19.01 -26.54 -6.93
N ARG A 318 -18.52 -25.31 -7.12
CA ARG A 318 -17.78 -24.90 -8.33
C ARG A 318 -16.35 -25.43 -8.32
N THR A 319 -15.80 -25.72 -9.49
CA THR A 319 -14.37 -26.03 -9.62
C THR A 319 -13.51 -24.78 -9.31
N PRO A 320 -12.21 -24.93 -8.98
CA PRO A 320 -11.30 -23.79 -8.78
C PRO A 320 -11.22 -22.87 -10.02
N GLY A 321 -11.26 -23.45 -11.22
CA GLY A 321 -11.31 -22.69 -12.48
C GLY A 321 -12.61 -21.89 -12.65
N GLU A 322 -13.75 -22.48 -12.29
CA GLU A 322 -15.04 -21.76 -12.30
C GLU A 322 -15.07 -20.63 -11.27
N SER A 323 -14.60 -20.91 -10.06
CA SER A 323 -14.43 -19.89 -9.01
C SER A 323 -13.53 -18.74 -9.48
N GLY A 324 -12.52 -19.02 -10.31
CA GLY A 324 -11.66 -18.00 -10.90
C GLY A 324 -12.40 -17.05 -11.83
N TYR A 325 -13.24 -17.54 -12.75
CA TYR A 325 -14.00 -16.64 -13.62
C TYR A 325 -15.09 -15.86 -12.86
N LEU A 326 -15.65 -16.41 -11.79
CA LEU A 326 -16.62 -15.71 -10.93
C LEU A 326 -15.99 -14.55 -10.13
N MET A 327 -14.65 -14.43 -10.10
CA MET A 327 -13.93 -13.26 -9.58
C MET A 327 -13.69 -12.17 -10.63
N ILE A 328 -13.92 -12.42 -11.93
CA ILE A 328 -13.74 -11.40 -12.97
C ILE A 328 -14.64 -10.16 -12.74
N PRO A 329 -15.93 -10.27 -12.36
CA PRO A 329 -16.78 -9.09 -12.17
C PRO A 329 -16.28 -8.15 -11.08
N ILE A 330 -15.78 -8.65 -9.94
CA ILE A 330 -15.22 -7.80 -8.87
C ILE A 330 -13.95 -7.07 -9.33
N LEU A 331 -13.08 -7.73 -10.09
CA LEU A 331 -11.89 -7.09 -10.69
C LEU A 331 -12.27 -6.02 -11.73
N VAL A 332 -13.20 -6.32 -12.64
CA VAL A 332 -13.70 -5.36 -13.65
C VAL A 332 -14.38 -4.17 -12.98
N GLY A 333 -15.20 -4.41 -11.95
CA GLY A 333 -15.82 -3.35 -11.14
C GLY A 333 -14.77 -2.44 -10.52
N MET A 334 -13.75 -3.02 -9.89
CA MET A 334 -12.64 -2.26 -9.29
C MET A 334 -11.90 -1.41 -10.32
N MET A 335 -11.60 -1.95 -11.50
CA MET A 335 -11.00 -1.20 -12.60
C MET A 335 -11.87 -0.03 -13.04
N LEU A 336 -13.18 -0.24 -13.25
CA LEU A 336 -14.11 0.82 -13.63
C LEU A 336 -14.18 1.92 -12.55
N GLY A 337 -14.19 1.55 -11.27
CA GLY A 337 -14.15 2.48 -10.15
C GLY A 337 -12.86 3.32 -10.15
N LEU A 338 -11.71 2.69 -10.34
CA LEU A 338 -10.40 3.36 -10.44
C LEU A 338 -10.36 4.36 -11.62
N PHE A 339 -10.83 3.96 -12.80
CA PHE A 339 -10.92 4.84 -13.97
C PHE A 339 -11.81 6.04 -13.70
N ILE A 340 -13.01 5.83 -13.14
CA ILE A 340 -13.95 6.90 -12.81
C ILE A 340 -13.37 7.84 -11.74
N HIS A 341 -12.68 7.31 -10.72
CA HIS A 341 -12.01 8.11 -9.70
C HIS A 341 -11.00 9.07 -10.32
N GLY A 342 -10.04 8.58 -11.10
CA GLY A 342 -8.95 9.42 -11.59
C GLY A 342 -9.37 10.32 -12.75
N ILE A 343 -10.18 9.82 -13.70
CA ILE A 343 -10.73 10.67 -14.78
C ILE A 343 -11.56 11.78 -14.13
N GLY A 344 -12.47 11.43 -13.21
CA GLY A 344 -13.26 12.39 -12.44
C GLY A 344 -12.40 13.39 -11.66
N THR A 345 -11.39 12.93 -10.93
CA THR A 345 -10.47 13.80 -10.18
C THR A 345 -9.71 14.75 -11.11
N SER A 346 -9.32 14.30 -12.31
CA SER A 346 -8.68 15.18 -13.31
C SER A 346 -9.65 16.20 -13.93
N MET A 347 -10.91 15.82 -14.15
CA MET A 347 -11.95 16.70 -14.72
C MET A 347 -12.46 17.74 -13.70
N PHE A 348 -12.88 17.31 -12.52
CA PHE A 348 -13.44 18.18 -11.48
C PHE A 348 -12.35 18.85 -10.63
N GLY A 349 -11.14 18.29 -10.58
CA GLY A 349 -10.02 18.83 -9.81
C GLY A 349 -10.07 18.51 -8.31
N TYR A 350 -11.00 17.70 -7.83
CA TYR A 350 -11.13 17.34 -6.41
C TYR A 350 -11.22 15.81 -6.24
N TYR A 351 -10.48 15.26 -5.27
CA TYR A 351 -10.43 13.83 -4.96
C TYR A 351 -11.40 13.41 -3.84
N ALA A 352 -11.69 14.32 -2.89
CA ALA A 352 -12.52 14.05 -1.72
C ALA A 352 -13.96 13.58 -2.04
N PRO A 353 -14.69 14.13 -3.05
CA PRO A 353 -16.04 13.68 -3.38
C PRO A 353 -16.12 12.19 -3.73
N PHE A 354 -15.13 11.67 -4.45
CA PHE A 354 -15.06 10.26 -4.84
C PHE A 354 -14.84 9.33 -3.65
N MET A 355 -14.10 9.78 -2.64
CA MET A 355 -13.89 9.03 -1.40
C MET A 355 -15.15 9.00 -0.53
N VAL A 356 -15.88 10.11 -0.43
CA VAL A 356 -17.18 10.16 0.26
C VAL A 356 -18.20 9.27 -0.45
N PHE A 357 -18.27 9.33 -1.79
CA PHE A 357 -19.13 8.46 -2.58
C PHE A 357 -18.77 6.98 -2.40
N GLY A 358 -17.48 6.61 -2.46
CA GLY A 358 -17.00 5.27 -2.14
C GLY A 358 -17.41 4.81 -0.73
N SER A 359 -17.32 5.70 0.27
CA SER A 359 -17.72 5.42 1.66
C SER A 359 -19.22 5.13 1.82
N ILE A 360 -20.06 5.62 0.90
CA ILE A 360 -21.51 5.36 0.90
C ILE A 360 -21.81 4.07 0.13
N CYS A 361 -21.16 3.83 -1.00
CA CYS A 361 -21.35 2.62 -1.80
C CYS A 361 -20.81 1.36 -1.12
N MET A 362 -19.67 1.45 -0.41
CA MET A 362 -19.01 0.29 0.19
C MET A 362 -19.87 -0.46 1.22
N PRO A 363 -20.55 0.20 2.18
CA PRO A 363 -21.45 -0.49 3.12
C PRO A 363 -22.62 -1.18 2.43
N ILE A 364 -23.18 -0.55 1.39
CA ILE A 364 -24.27 -1.13 0.59
C ILE A 364 -23.76 -2.39 -0.12
N ALA A 365 -22.59 -2.33 -0.76
CA ALA A 365 -22.01 -3.47 -1.45
C ALA A 365 -21.64 -4.62 -0.51
N ALA A 366 -21.02 -4.33 0.64
CA ALA A 366 -20.75 -5.31 1.69
C ALA A 366 -22.05 -5.93 2.23
N GLY A 367 -23.09 -5.12 2.44
CA GLY A 367 -24.41 -5.59 2.83
C GLY A 367 -25.02 -6.55 1.81
N LEU A 368 -24.92 -6.24 0.52
CA LEU A 368 -25.37 -7.15 -0.56
C LEU A 368 -24.58 -8.47 -0.56
N MET A 369 -23.27 -8.47 -0.26
CA MET A 369 -22.51 -9.72 -0.06
C MET A 369 -23.12 -10.59 1.05
N THR A 370 -23.58 -10.00 2.17
CA THR A 370 -24.23 -10.78 3.25
C THR A 370 -25.60 -11.37 2.87
N THR A 371 -26.18 -10.97 1.72
CA THR A 371 -27.42 -11.56 1.18
C THR A 371 -27.17 -12.69 0.17
N TYR A 372 -25.92 -13.11 0.00
CA TYR A 372 -25.59 -14.28 -0.80
C TYR A 372 -26.32 -15.53 -0.31
N ASN A 373 -26.77 -16.34 -1.26
CA ASN A 373 -27.40 -17.62 -1.01
C ASN A 373 -27.04 -18.61 -2.13
N PRO A 374 -27.20 -19.93 -1.91
CA PRO A 374 -26.83 -20.94 -2.90
C PRO A 374 -27.60 -20.86 -4.24
N HIS A 375 -28.75 -20.16 -4.26
CA HIS A 375 -29.66 -20.09 -5.40
C HIS A 375 -29.58 -18.77 -6.18
N LEU A 376 -28.59 -17.91 -5.92
CA LEU A 376 -28.41 -16.67 -6.67
C LEU A 376 -28.26 -16.92 -8.17
N SER A 377 -28.98 -16.13 -8.97
CA SER A 377 -28.78 -16.10 -10.42
C SER A 377 -27.39 -15.55 -10.76
N LEU A 378 -26.82 -16.01 -11.89
CA LEU A 378 -25.53 -15.52 -12.38
C LEU A 378 -25.51 -13.98 -12.53
N ALA A 379 -26.62 -13.38 -12.94
CA ALA A 379 -26.77 -11.92 -13.04
C ALA A 379 -26.63 -11.21 -11.68
N GLN A 380 -27.21 -11.77 -10.61
CA GLN A 380 -27.03 -11.23 -9.25
C GLN A 380 -25.60 -11.39 -8.75
N VAL A 381 -24.96 -12.54 -9.00
CA VAL A 381 -23.55 -12.76 -8.65
C VAL A 381 -22.66 -11.73 -9.33
N ILE A 382 -22.82 -11.52 -10.65
CA ILE A 382 -22.08 -10.52 -11.43
C ILE A 382 -22.35 -9.09 -10.89
N PHE A 383 -23.61 -8.73 -10.67
CA PHE A 383 -23.97 -7.39 -10.22
C PHE A 383 -23.45 -7.09 -8.81
N PHE A 384 -23.66 -8.00 -7.86
CA PHE A 384 -23.24 -7.80 -6.47
C PHE A 384 -21.71 -7.76 -6.34
N SER A 385 -20.98 -8.72 -6.95
CA SER A 385 -19.51 -8.75 -6.87
C SER A 385 -18.87 -7.59 -7.66
N GLY A 386 -19.41 -7.25 -8.83
CA GLY A 386 -18.99 -6.07 -9.61
C GLY A 386 -19.23 -4.75 -8.88
N PHE A 387 -20.36 -4.61 -8.18
CA PHE A 387 -20.62 -3.42 -7.37
C PHE A 387 -19.69 -3.33 -6.14
N ALA A 388 -19.36 -4.45 -5.50
CA ALA A 388 -18.35 -4.51 -4.44
C ALA A 388 -16.99 -4.02 -4.93
N GLY A 389 -16.52 -4.54 -6.08
CA GLY A 389 -15.30 -4.09 -6.72
C GLY A 389 -15.31 -2.59 -7.02
N PHE A 390 -16.38 -2.12 -7.69
CA PHE A 390 -16.56 -0.71 -8.03
C PHE A 390 -16.50 0.21 -6.80
N SER A 391 -17.17 -0.17 -5.71
CA SER A 391 -17.18 0.60 -4.47
C SER A 391 -15.79 0.75 -3.82
N GLY A 392 -14.96 -0.31 -3.85
CA GLY A 392 -13.57 -0.25 -3.41
C GLY A 392 -12.68 0.56 -4.35
N GLY A 393 -12.84 0.35 -5.67
CA GLY A 393 -12.05 1.00 -6.71
C GLY A 393 -12.22 2.51 -6.76
N ILE A 394 -13.46 3.02 -6.66
CA ILE A 394 -13.74 4.47 -6.76
C ILE A 394 -13.19 5.29 -5.58
N GLY A 395 -12.84 4.63 -4.47
CA GLY A 395 -12.18 5.25 -3.32
C GLY A 395 -10.66 5.18 -3.33
N PHE A 396 -10.10 4.21 -4.05
CA PHE A 396 -8.77 3.64 -3.76
C PHE A 396 -7.63 4.66 -3.87
N GLN A 397 -7.58 5.45 -4.95
CA GLN A 397 -6.48 6.39 -5.19
C GLN A 397 -6.60 7.70 -4.40
N GLY A 398 -7.79 8.05 -3.92
CA GLY A 398 -8.05 9.38 -3.34
C GLY A 398 -7.15 9.70 -2.14
N SER A 399 -6.81 8.70 -1.33
CA SER A 399 -5.88 8.85 -0.20
C SER A 399 -4.45 9.19 -0.64
N GLN A 400 -3.99 8.64 -1.77
CA GLN A 400 -2.67 8.93 -2.32
C GLN A 400 -2.65 10.31 -2.98
N THR A 401 -3.69 10.65 -3.75
CA THR A 401 -3.87 11.99 -4.33
C THR A 401 -3.96 13.08 -3.27
N ALA A 402 -4.62 12.81 -2.13
CA ALA A 402 -4.69 13.72 -0.99
C ALA A 402 -3.31 14.11 -0.46
N VAL A 403 -2.45 13.12 -0.27
CA VAL A 403 -1.08 13.30 0.21
C VAL A 403 -0.24 14.02 -0.84
N GLN A 404 -0.36 13.64 -2.12
CA GLN A 404 0.34 14.29 -3.24
C GLN A 404 -0.04 15.77 -3.40
N ALA A 405 -1.30 16.13 -3.14
CA ALA A 405 -1.80 17.50 -3.28
C ALA A 405 -1.52 18.40 -2.06
N THR A 406 -1.15 17.84 -0.90
CA THR A 406 -1.09 18.58 0.37
C THR A 406 0.26 18.54 1.09
N LEU A 407 1.18 17.63 0.72
CA LEU A 407 2.55 17.60 1.25
C LEU A 407 3.55 18.32 0.32
N SER A 408 4.69 18.69 0.89
CA SER A 408 5.83 19.24 0.15
C SER A 408 6.53 18.16 -0.69
N ALA A 409 7.32 18.56 -1.69
CA ALA A 409 8.09 17.61 -2.51
C ALA A 409 9.09 16.76 -1.71
N ALA A 410 9.53 17.22 -0.53
CA ALA A 410 10.37 16.46 0.39
C ALA A 410 9.57 15.41 1.21
N ASP A 411 8.32 15.74 1.56
CA ASP A 411 7.49 14.94 2.47
C ASP A 411 6.55 13.97 1.74
N VAL A 412 6.25 14.23 0.46
CA VAL A 412 5.24 13.48 -0.31
C VAL A 412 5.54 11.98 -0.37
N ASN A 413 6.80 11.58 -0.56
CA ASN A 413 7.19 10.18 -0.61
C ASN A 413 7.05 9.48 0.75
N LEU A 414 7.34 10.19 1.85
CA LEU A 414 7.14 9.68 3.21
C LEU A 414 5.64 9.50 3.52
N GLY A 415 4.82 10.49 3.13
CA GLY A 415 3.37 10.41 3.26
C GLY A 415 2.77 9.25 2.46
N ILE A 416 3.19 9.07 1.20
CA ILE A 416 2.77 7.94 0.35
C ILE A 416 3.19 6.62 1.01
N GLY A 417 4.40 6.53 1.57
CA GLY A 417 4.86 5.37 2.34
C GLY A 417 3.91 4.99 3.48
N VAL A 418 3.42 5.98 4.25
CA VAL A 418 2.41 5.75 5.31
C VAL A 418 1.10 5.21 4.74
N ILE A 419 0.61 5.77 3.62
CA ILE A 419 -0.61 5.29 2.95
C ILE A 419 -0.42 3.83 2.48
N LEU A 420 0.66 3.50 1.76
CA LEU A 420 0.95 2.16 1.26
C LEU A 420 1.16 1.13 2.39
N PHE A 421 1.74 1.55 3.52
CA PHE A 421 1.81 0.74 4.73
C PHE A 421 0.41 0.37 5.23
N GLY A 422 -0.52 1.33 5.32
CA GLY A 422 -1.92 1.06 5.69
C GLY A 422 -2.64 0.13 4.70
N GLN A 423 -2.40 0.29 3.39
CA GLN A 423 -2.93 -0.59 2.35
C GLN A 423 -2.48 -2.05 2.50
N SER A 424 -1.27 -2.28 3.03
CA SER A 424 -0.71 -3.63 3.18
C SER A 424 -0.99 -4.23 4.56
N MET A 425 -0.83 -3.44 5.63
CA MET A 425 -1.00 -3.84 7.02
C MET A 425 -2.48 -4.10 7.38
N GLY A 426 -3.41 -3.27 6.87
CA GLY A 426 -4.84 -3.43 7.11
C GLY A 426 -5.36 -4.82 6.72
N PRO A 427 -5.32 -5.19 5.43
CA PRO A 427 -5.74 -6.51 4.95
C PRO A 427 -5.08 -7.67 5.70
N ALA A 428 -3.79 -7.57 6.01
CA ALA A 428 -3.10 -8.62 6.75
C ALA A 428 -3.75 -8.86 8.13
N VAL A 429 -4.03 -7.79 8.88
CA VAL A 429 -4.63 -7.88 10.23
C VAL A 429 -6.09 -8.33 10.13
N PHE A 430 -6.86 -7.76 9.21
CA PHE A 430 -8.29 -8.06 9.10
C PHE A 430 -8.59 -9.42 8.43
N ILE A 431 -7.70 -9.96 7.59
CA ILE A 431 -7.80 -11.36 7.13
C ILE A 431 -7.52 -12.32 8.30
N ALA A 432 -6.53 -12.05 9.16
CA ALA A 432 -6.31 -12.86 10.35
C ALA A 432 -7.52 -12.81 11.31
N ILE A 433 -8.11 -11.63 11.55
CA ILE A 433 -9.35 -11.50 12.33
C ILE A 433 -10.51 -12.24 11.67
N ALA A 434 -10.68 -12.12 10.35
CA ALA A 434 -11.69 -12.84 9.59
C ALA A 434 -11.53 -14.37 9.70
N GLN A 435 -10.31 -14.88 9.72
CA GLN A 435 -10.03 -16.29 9.98
C GLN A 435 -10.48 -16.72 11.37
N VAL A 436 -10.17 -15.94 12.41
CA VAL A 436 -10.60 -16.26 13.78
C VAL A 436 -12.13 -16.26 13.89
N ILE A 437 -12.82 -15.30 13.26
CA ILE A 437 -14.29 -15.28 13.19
C ILE A 437 -14.80 -16.53 12.47
N PHE A 438 -14.31 -16.78 11.25
CA PHE A 438 -14.73 -17.89 10.41
C PHE A 438 -14.56 -19.25 11.09
N THR A 439 -13.39 -19.53 11.67
CA THR A 439 -13.10 -20.82 12.32
C THR A 439 -13.97 -21.04 13.56
N ASN A 440 -14.22 -20.00 14.36
CA ASN A 440 -15.09 -20.10 15.54
C ASN A 440 -16.56 -20.30 15.15
N GLU A 441 -17.06 -19.53 14.18
CA GLU A 441 -18.43 -19.65 13.65
C GLU A 441 -18.66 -21.01 12.99
N LEU A 442 -17.67 -21.53 12.27
CA LEU A 442 -17.72 -22.85 11.66
C LEU A 442 -17.72 -23.97 12.70
N SER A 443 -16.88 -23.88 13.74
CA SER A 443 -16.89 -24.83 14.87
C SER A 443 -18.25 -24.84 15.57
N GLN A 444 -18.80 -23.67 15.86
CA GLN A 444 -20.11 -23.55 16.51
C GLN A 444 -21.25 -24.08 15.63
N SER A 445 -21.21 -23.80 14.33
CA SER A 445 -22.26 -24.23 13.37
C SER A 445 -22.22 -25.73 13.09
N LEU A 446 -21.02 -26.34 13.03
CA LEU A 446 -20.86 -27.78 12.81
C LEU A 446 -21.01 -28.64 14.07
N LYS A 447 -21.06 -28.05 15.27
CA LYS A 447 -21.16 -28.78 16.55
C LYS A 447 -22.39 -29.69 16.67
N HIS A 448 -23.48 -29.38 15.96
CA HIS A 448 -24.69 -30.20 15.88
C HIS A 448 -24.61 -31.34 14.84
N ILE A 449 -23.58 -31.30 13.98
CA ILE A 449 -23.33 -32.26 12.91
C ILE A 449 -22.25 -33.27 13.33
N VAL A 450 -21.13 -32.76 13.85
CA VAL A 450 -20.00 -33.53 14.35
C VAL A 450 -19.79 -33.21 15.84
N SER A 451 -20.13 -34.17 16.70
CA SER A 451 -19.98 -34.01 18.15
C SER A 451 -18.50 -33.99 18.56
N GLY A 452 -18.10 -32.98 19.32
CA GLY A 452 -16.73 -32.84 19.85
C GLY A 452 -15.78 -32.02 18.99
N LEU A 453 -16.21 -31.55 17.81
CA LEU A 453 -15.39 -30.75 16.89
C LEU A 453 -14.99 -29.39 17.52
N THR A 454 -13.69 -29.17 17.74
CA THR A 454 -13.16 -27.90 18.28
C THR A 454 -12.66 -26.96 17.16
N PRO A 455 -12.46 -25.66 17.43
CA PRO A 455 -11.80 -24.74 16.50
C PRO A 455 -10.37 -25.20 16.13
N ALA A 456 -9.68 -25.88 17.04
CA ALA A 456 -8.36 -26.44 16.80
C ALA A 456 -8.42 -27.59 15.79
N ASP A 457 -9.35 -28.53 15.94
CA ASP A 457 -9.51 -29.65 14.99
C ASP A 457 -9.84 -29.14 13.59
N LEU A 458 -10.70 -28.12 13.48
CA LEU A 458 -10.97 -27.44 12.20
C LEU A 458 -9.75 -26.73 11.64
N ALA A 459 -8.87 -26.17 12.48
CA ALA A 459 -7.61 -25.57 12.08
C ALA A 459 -6.51 -26.61 11.75
N TYR A 460 -6.72 -27.90 12.03
CA TYR A 460 -5.84 -28.99 11.57
C TYR A 460 -6.37 -29.69 10.32
N HIS A 461 -7.68 -29.96 10.22
CA HIS A 461 -8.28 -30.70 9.10
C HIS A 461 -8.73 -29.81 7.94
N GLY A 462 -9.53 -28.78 8.23
CA GLY A 462 -9.94 -27.78 7.24
C GLY A 462 -10.94 -28.20 6.16
N LEU A 463 -11.26 -27.21 5.32
CA LEU A 463 -12.50 -27.17 4.51
C LEU A 463 -12.66 -28.35 3.53
N GLY A 464 -11.58 -28.83 2.92
CA GLY A 464 -11.61 -30.04 2.08
C GLY A 464 -11.87 -31.31 2.88
N ASP A 465 -11.20 -31.47 4.02
CA ASP A 465 -11.34 -32.63 4.91
C ASP A 465 -12.63 -32.63 5.73
N ILE A 466 -13.38 -31.52 5.81
CA ILE A 466 -14.74 -31.52 6.38
C ILE A 466 -15.61 -32.57 5.66
N LYS A 467 -15.43 -32.80 4.35
CA LYS A 467 -16.11 -33.89 3.62
C LYS A 467 -15.76 -35.30 4.12
N LYS A 468 -14.59 -35.49 4.74
CA LYS A 468 -14.15 -36.77 5.32
C LYS A 468 -14.65 -36.98 6.75
N ILE A 469 -14.98 -35.90 7.45
CA ILE A 469 -15.38 -35.91 8.87
C ILE A 469 -16.91 -35.82 9.02
N VAL A 470 -17.59 -35.13 8.12
CA VAL A 470 -19.06 -35.06 8.06
C VAL A 470 -19.59 -36.32 7.36
N PRO A 471 -20.54 -37.06 7.97
CA PRO A 471 -21.22 -38.17 7.29
C PRO A 471 -21.92 -37.68 6.02
N GLU A 472 -21.78 -38.40 4.90
CA GLU A 472 -22.34 -38.01 3.58
C GLU A 472 -23.83 -37.62 3.66
N GLN A 473 -24.61 -38.31 4.47
CA GLN A 473 -26.04 -38.10 4.72
C GLN A 473 -26.38 -36.72 5.34
N ARG A 474 -25.39 -36.02 5.91
CA ARG A 474 -25.52 -34.69 6.54
C ARG A 474 -24.67 -33.62 5.85
N TRP A 475 -24.18 -33.89 4.64
CA TRP A 475 -23.36 -32.95 3.88
C TRP A 475 -24.10 -31.62 3.60
N ASP A 476 -25.39 -31.67 3.24
CA ASP A 476 -26.18 -30.46 2.96
C ASP A 476 -26.39 -29.58 4.20
N GLU A 477 -26.53 -30.20 5.39
CA GLU A 477 -26.52 -29.47 6.67
C GLU A 477 -25.18 -28.78 6.91
N ALA A 478 -24.06 -29.45 6.59
CA ALA A 478 -22.72 -28.90 6.75
C ALA A 478 -22.41 -27.78 5.75
N VAL A 479 -22.87 -27.90 4.50
CA VAL A 479 -22.83 -26.81 3.51
C VAL A 479 -23.59 -25.58 4.02
N THR A 480 -24.79 -25.78 4.59
CA THR A 480 -25.59 -24.70 5.19
C THR A 480 -24.91 -24.07 6.41
N ALA A 481 -24.15 -24.85 7.19
CA ALA A 481 -23.33 -24.35 8.28
C ALA A 481 -22.10 -23.54 7.79
N ILE A 482 -21.46 -23.97 6.70
CA ILE A 482 -20.34 -23.27 6.07
C ILE A 482 -20.80 -21.94 5.45
N ASP A 483 -21.91 -21.95 4.70
CA ASP A 483 -22.59 -20.78 4.15
C ASP A 483 -22.81 -19.71 5.23
N ARG A 484 -23.49 -20.08 6.32
CA ARG A 484 -23.73 -19.20 7.47
C ARG A 484 -22.45 -18.65 8.08
N SER A 485 -21.38 -19.45 8.15
CA SER A 485 -20.09 -19.04 8.73
C SER A 485 -19.36 -18.03 7.84
N LEU A 486 -19.43 -18.19 6.51
CA LEU A 486 -18.92 -17.23 5.52
C LEU A 486 -19.70 -15.91 5.57
N VAL A 487 -21.03 -15.98 5.55
CA VAL A 487 -21.90 -14.79 5.66
C VAL A 487 -21.65 -14.03 6.97
N ARG A 488 -21.49 -14.73 8.10
CA ARG A 488 -21.13 -14.09 9.37
C ARG A 488 -19.77 -13.42 9.34
N THR A 489 -18.79 -14.02 8.68
CA THR A 489 -17.45 -13.44 8.49
C THR A 489 -17.54 -12.14 7.66
N TRP A 490 -18.46 -12.05 6.70
CA TRP A 490 -18.66 -10.84 5.90
C TRP A 490 -19.28 -9.65 6.67
N TYR A 491 -19.88 -9.83 7.86
CA TYR A 491 -20.24 -8.66 8.69
C TYR A 491 -19.02 -7.84 9.13
N LEU A 492 -17.82 -8.44 9.20
CA LEU A 492 -16.58 -7.70 9.41
C LEU A 492 -16.31 -6.70 8.26
N THR A 493 -16.62 -7.09 7.01
CA THR A 493 -16.39 -6.25 5.83
C THR A 493 -17.40 -5.11 5.77
N VAL A 494 -18.63 -5.32 6.27
CA VAL A 494 -19.63 -4.25 6.50
C VAL A 494 -19.12 -3.25 7.55
N ALA A 495 -18.61 -3.72 8.70
CA ALA A 495 -18.07 -2.84 9.74
C ALA A 495 -16.87 -2.00 9.24
N LEU A 496 -15.96 -2.63 8.50
CA LEU A 496 -14.85 -1.96 7.83
C LEU A 496 -15.33 -0.93 6.81
N ALA A 497 -16.32 -1.29 5.98
CA ALA A 497 -16.92 -0.39 5.01
C ALA A 497 -17.51 0.86 5.68
N CYS A 498 -18.30 0.69 6.75
CA CYS A 498 -18.87 1.82 7.50
C CYS A 498 -17.78 2.72 8.09
N THR A 499 -16.64 2.15 8.53
CA THR A 499 -15.54 2.92 9.13
C THR A 499 -14.82 3.84 8.12
N THR A 500 -14.91 3.56 6.81
CA THR A 500 -14.31 4.42 5.77
C THR A 500 -14.81 5.87 5.80
N ILE A 501 -16.05 6.11 6.25
CA ILE A 501 -16.65 7.44 6.32
C ILE A 501 -15.85 8.39 7.24
N VAL A 502 -15.20 7.84 8.27
CA VAL A 502 -14.33 8.60 9.18
C VAL A 502 -13.13 9.15 8.42
N GLY A 503 -12.51 8.33 7.57
CA GLY A 503 -11.35 8.73 6.76
C GLY A 503 -11.71 9.72 5.64
N SER A 504 -12.86 9.55 4.98
CA SER A 504 -13.27 10.43 3.87
C SER A 504 -13.76 11.80 4.32
N LEU A 505 -14.52 11.88 5.43
CA LEU A 505 -14.95 13.16 6.01
C LEU A 505 -13.79 13.95 6.65
N LEU A 506 -12.78 13.25 7.18
CA LEU A 506 -11.60 13.90 7.74
C LEU A 506 -10.63 14.41 6.67
N ILE A 507 -10.79 14.09 5.38
CA ILE A 507 -9.93 14.59 4.31
C ILE A 507 -10.23 16.05 3.94
N GLU A 508 -9.19 16.83 3.65
CA GLU A 508 -9.30 18.23 3.22
C GLU A 508 -9.67 18.34 1.74
N TRP A 509 -10.63 19.21 1.41
CA TRP A 509 -11.10 19.41 0.04
C TRP A 509 -10.19 20.39 -0.71
N ARG A 510 -9.01 19.93 -1.16
CA ARG A 510 -8.10 20.73 -2.00
C ARG A 510 -8.27 20.46 -3.49
N SER A 511 -8.16 21.52 -4.28
CA SER A 511 -8.09 21.41 -5.74
C SER A 511 -6.69 20.98 -6.17
N ILE A 512 -6.59 19.95 -7.03
CA ILE A 512 -5.35 19.56 -7.70
C ILE A 512 -4.99 20.48 -8.89
N LYS A 513 -5.85 21.44 -9.24
CA LYS A 513 -5.67 22.34 -10.40
C LYS A 513 -5.02 23.68 -10.06
N GLN A 514 -4.97 24.06 -8.79
CA GLN A 514 -4.27 25.28 -8.36
C GLN A 514 -2.77 25.01 -8.28
N LYS A 515 -1.98 25.69 -9.12
CA LYS A 515 -0.53 25.81 -8.91
C LYS A 515 -0.29 26.39 -7.52
N GLN A 516 0.64 25.79 -6.78
CA GLN A 516 1.28 26.48 -5.67
C GLN A 516 2.09 27.64 -6.27
N SER A 517 1.69 28.87 -5.95
CA SER A 517 2.43 30.11 -6.23
C SER A 517 3.44 30.37 -5.12
#